data_AF-A0A923XJD1-F1
#
_entry.id   AF-A0A923XJD1-F1
#
_cell.length_a   1.000
_cell.length_b   1.000
_cell.length_c   1.000
_cell.angle_alpha   90.00
_cell.angle_beta   90.00
_cell.angle_gamma   90.00
#
_symmetry.space_group_name_H-M   'P 1'
#
loop_
_entity.id
_entity.type
_entity.pdbx_description
1 polymer ?
#
loop_
_entity_poly.entity_id
_entity_poly.type
_entity_poly.pdbx_seq_one_letter_code
_entity_poly.pdbx_strand_id
1 'polypeptide(L)'
;MTQGKAQRGAALLMAMLTVTLVATFAAAAMWQQWRGIEVEQAERARVQSAWILTGALDWARLILSEDVRGGGTDYLSEPWAVPLEEARLSTFLAAEKGVAAAATGDDTMDAFLSGQIVDLQSLLNVNKLVEGGKISETWMRSFTRLFELLGLPPAQLATLAENLRFAADTSPANRSSPQAPLMPQRVEQLTWLGLPPGTVAALRPYVTVLQSATATPVNMNT
;
A
#
# COMPACT_ATOMS: atom_id res chain seq x y z
N MET A 1 -13.19 25.42 82.31
CA MET A 1 -11.99 24.80 81.71
C MET A 1 -12.44 23.82 80.64
N THR A 2 -12.58 24.24 79.39
CA THR A 2 -13.04 23.35 78.30
C THR A 2 -12.00 23.24 77.20
N GLN A 3 -11.71 21.96 76.92
CA GLN A 3 -11.31 21.40 75.63
C GLN A 3 -9.91 21.70 75.08
N GLY A 4 -9.05 20.68 75.19
CA GLY A 4 -7.94 20.47 74.27
C GLY A 4 -7.69 18.97 74.12
N LYS A 5 -8.52 18.25 73.35
CA LYS A 5 -8.25 16.82 73.04
C LYS A 5 -8.99 16.22 71.83
N ALA A 6 -9.51 17.03 70.89
CA ALA A 6 -10.16 16.54 69.67
C ALA A 6 -9.34 16.73 68.37
N GLN A 7 -8.26 17.52 68.38
CA GLN A 7 -7.57 17.93 67.15
C GLN A 7 -6.60 16.90 66.56
N ARG A 8 -6.12 15.92 67.35
CA ARG A 8 -5.13 14.93 66.89
C ARG A 8 -5.71 13.89 65.90
N GLY A 9 -6.97 13.50 66.07
CA GLY A 9 -7.65 12.58 65.14
C GLY A 9 -7.95 13.23 63.79
N ALA A 10 -8.42 14.48 63.80
CA ALA A 10 -8.68 15.25 62.59
C ALA A 10 -7.40 15.53 61.80
N ALA A 11 -6.29 15.84 62.47
CA ALA A 11 -5.00 16.07 61.82
C ALA A 11 -4.45 14.80 61.12
N LEU A 12 -4.60 13.63 61.74
CA LEU A 12 -4.20 12.35 61.13
C LEU A 12 -5.04 12.01 59.91
N LEU A 13 -6.37 12.22 59.97
CA LEU A 13 -7.25 12.00 58.81
C LEU A 13 -6.93 12.96 57.66
N MET A 14 -6.67 14.24 57.95
CA MET A 14 -6.25 15.21 56.93
C MET A 14 -4.90 14.83 56.32
N ALA A 15 -3.94 14.37 57.12
CA ALA A 15 -2.64 13.91 56.63
C ALA A 15 -2.74 12.64 55.78
N MET A 16 -3.59 11.68 56.16
CA MET A 16 -3.83 10.48 55.36
C MET A 16 -4.52 10.83 54.05
N LEU A 17 -5.53 11.72 54.07
CA LEU A 17 -6.21 12.17 52.86
C LEU A 17 -5.26 12.90 51.91
N THR A 18 -4.42 13.82 52.39
CA THR A 18 -3.46 14.52 51.52
C THR A 18 -2.43 13.57 50.92
N VAL A 19 -1.89 12.63 51.70
CA VAL A 19 -0.95 11.61 51.17
C VAL A 19 -1.63 10.73 50.12
N THR A 20 -2.85 10.26 50.36
CA THR A 20 -3.58 9.44 49.38
C THR A 20 -3.87 10.21 48.09
N LEU A 21 -4.22 11.50 48.19
CA LEU A 21 -4.49 12.35 47.03
C LEU A 21 -3.21 12.60 46.22
N VAL A 22 -2.11 12.95 46.89
CA VAL A 22 -0.79 13.13 46.25
C VAL A 22 -0.31 11.85 45.60
N ALA A 23 -0.44 10.70 46.27
CA ALA A 23 -0.07 9.39 45.71
C ALA A 23 -0.93 9.04 44.48
N THR A 24 -2.24 9.31 44.51
CA THR A 24 -3.14 9.07 43.38
C THR A 24 -2.78 9.95 42.18
N PHE A 25 -2.50 11.24 42.40
CA PHE A 25 -2.07 12.14 41.34
C PHE A 25 -0.70 11.76 40.77
N ALA A 26 0.25 11.37 41.61
CA ALA A 26 1.56 10.89 41.16
C ALA A 26 1.43 9.62 40.30
N ALA A 27 0.60 8.67 40.71
CA ALA A 27 0.33 7.44 39.94
C ALA A 27 -0.34 7.75 38.58
N ALA A 28 -1.33 8.65 38.55
CA ALA A 28 -1.98 9.08 37.32
C ALA A 28 -1.02 9.80 36.37
N ALA A 29 -0.17 10.69 36.89
CA ALA A 29 0.83 11.40 36.11
C ALA A 29 1.87 10.44 35.52
N MET A 30 2.33 9.45 36.30
CA MET A 30 3.28 8.46 35.81
C MET A 30 2.69 7.57 34.70
N TRP A 31 1.41 7.20 34.81
CA TRP A 31 0.72 6.48 33.74
C TRP A 31 0.57 7.31 32.46
N GLN A 32 0.24 8.61 32.59
CA GLN A 32 0.19 9.53 31.45
C GLN A 32 1.56 9.70 30.78
N GLN A 33 2.62 9.81 31.57
CA GLN A 33 3.99 9.86 31.06
C GLN A 33 4.37 8.59 30.32
N TRP A 34 4.05 7.41 30.88
CA TRP A 34 4.31 6.13 30.22
C TRP A 34 3.58 6.02 28.88
N ARG A 35 2.29 6.39 28.82
CA ARG A 35 1.55 6.45 27.55
C ARG A 35 2.15 7.42 26.54
N GLY A 36 2.62 8.59 26.99
CA GLY A 36 3.28 9.56 26.12
C GLY A 36 4.54 9.00 25.49
N ILE A 37 5.37 8.30 26.28
CA ILE A 37 6.58 7.64 25.79
C ILE A 37 6.22 6.55 24.77
N GLU A 38 5.22 5.71 25.07
CA GLU A 38 4.80 4.63 24.17
C GLU A 38 4.33 5.15 22.80
N VAL A 39 3.55 6.24 22.78
CA VAL A 39 3.09 6.88 21.53
C VAL A 39 4.27 7.45 20.74
N GLU A 40 5.19 8.16 21.39
CA GLU A 40 6.38 8.69 20.73
C GLU A 40 7.27 7.59 20.13
N GLN A 41 7.42 6.47 20.85
CA GLN A 41 8.17 5.32 20.33
C GLN A 41 7.49 4.72 19.09
N ALA A 42 6.16 4.58 19.11
CA ALA A 42 5.40 4.08 17.98
C ALA A 42 5.49 5.00 16.74
N GLU A 43 5.41 6.32 16.94
CA GLU A 43 5.55 7.29 15.85
C GLU A 43 6.98 7.28 15.27
N ARG A 44 8.01 7.21 16.11
CA ARG A 44 9.41 7.07 15.65
C ARG A 44 9.61 5.78 14.86
N ALA A 45 9.10 4.65 15.34
CA ALA A 45 9.19 3.37 14.65
C ALA A 45 8.48 3.41 13.29
N ARG A 46 7.31 4.06 13.20
CA ARG A 46 6.58 4.27 11.94
C ARG A 46 7.38 5.11 10.96
N VAL A 47 7.94 6.24 11.41
CA VAL A 47 8.76 7.12 10.56
C VAL A 47 10.00 6.37 10.07
N GLN A 48 10.71 5.66 10.95
CA GLN A 48 11.87 4.85 10.58
C GLN A 48 11.51 3.76 9.54
N SER A 49 10.37 3.09 9.70
CA SER A 49 9.88 2.09 8.73
C SER A 49 9.62 2.72 7.35
N ALA A 50 9.05 3.92 7.32
CA ALA A 50 8.81 4.65 6.06
C ALA A 50 10.12 5.06 5.36
N TRP A 51 11.15 5.46 6.12
CA TRP A 51 12.48 5.73 5.57
C TRP A 51 13.12 4.48 4.96
N ILE A 52 13.01 3.33 5.65
CA ILE A 52 13.51 2.04 5.14
C ILE A 52 12.80 1.65 3.84
N LEU A 53 11.46 1.75 3.82
CA LEU A 53 10.67 1.43 2.62
C LEU A 53 11.00 2.35 1.44
N THR A 54 11.23 3.64 1.70
CA THR A 54 11.64 4.59 0.66
C THR A 54 13.00 4.20 0.08
N GLY A 55 13.97 3.84 0.93
CA GLY A 55 15.25 3.31 0.48
C GLY A 55 15.10 2.03 -0.36
N ALA A 56 14.25 1.09 0.07
CA ALA A 56 13.97 -0.12 -0.70
C ALA A 56 13.39 0.18 -2.10
N LEU A 57 12.49 1.18 -2.21
CA LEU A 57 11.96 1.64 -3.50
C LEU A 57 13.03 2.31 -4.36
N ASP A 58 13.96 3.07 -3.77
CA ASP A 58 15.09 3.65 -4.49
C ASP A 58 16.05 2.59 -5.02
N TRP A 59 16.29 1.53 -4.24
CA TRP A 59 17.02 0.35 -4.70
C TRP A 59 16.31 -0.36 -5.86
N ALA A 60 14.98 -0.54 -5.80
CA ALA A 60 14.21 -1.10 -6.91
C ALA A 60 14.33 -0.24 -8.18
N ARG A 61 14.26 1.10 -8.04
CA ARG A 61 14.50 2.02 -9.17
C ARG A 61 15.90 1.90 -9.73
N LEU A 62 16.92 1.71 -8.89
CA LEU A 62 18.30 1.53 -9.34
C LEU A 62 18.45 0.24 -10.15
N ILE A 63 17.89 -0.87 -9.69
CA ILE A 63 17.88 -2.15 -10.40
C ILE A 63 17.26 -1.99 -11.79
N LEU A 64 16.06 -1.39 -11.86
CA LEU A 64 15.37 -1.13 -13.14
C LEU A 64 16.13 -0.13 -14.02
N SER A 65 16.81 0.86 -13.45
CA SER A 65 17.60 1.82 -14.22
C SER A 65 18.83 1.20 -14.86
N GLU A 66 19.42 0.19 -14.21
CA GLU A 66 20.57 -0.53 -14.75
C GLU A 66 20.13 -1.53 -15.83
N ASP A 67 18.98 -2.17 -15.65
CA ASP A 67 18.35 -3.04 -16.64
C ASP A 67 18.10 -2.31 -17.97
N VAL A 68 17.51 -1.10 -17.91
CA VAL A 68 17.31 -0.22 -19.08
C VAL A 68 18.62 0.12 -19.81
N ARG A 69 19.76 0.20 -19.10
CA ARG A 69 21.07 0.46 -19.71
C ARG A 69 21.64 -0.77 -20.40
N GLY A 70 21.39 -1.95 -19.85
CA GLY A 70 21.71 -3.23 -20.49
C GLY A 70 20.95 -3.38 -21.81
N GLY A 71 19.70 -2.91 -21.83
CA GLY A 71 18.81 -2.95 -22.98
C GLY A 71 18.38 -4.37 -23.32
N GLY A 72 17.27 -4.50 -24.06
CA GLY A 72 16.73 -5.80 -24.43
C GLY A 72 15.22 -5.86 -24.28
N THR A 73 14.72 -7.10 -24.28
CA THR A 73 13.34 -7.43 -23.94
C THR A 73 13.26 -7.83 -22.49
N ASP A 74 12.21 -7.45 -21.76
CA ASP A 74 12.05 -7.81 -20.35
C ASP A 74 11.57 -9.28 -20.20
N TYR A 75 12.12 -10.05 -19.24
CA TYR A 75 11.74 -11.46 -18.94
C TYR A 75 12.07 -11.90 -17.50
N LEU A 76 11.46 -13.00 -17.03
CA LEU A 76 11.51 -13.44 -15.62
C LEU A 76 12.86 -13.94 -15.07
N SER A 77 13.92 -14.04 -15.89
CA SER A 77 15.26 -14.41 -15.39
C SER A 77 16.21 -13.23 -15.29
N GLU A 78 15.70 -12.01 -15.41
CA GLU A 78 16.44 -10.79 -15.16
C GLU A 78 16.56 -10.49 -13.66
N PRO A 79 17.57 -9.71 -13.23
CA PRO A 79 17.81 -9.45 -11.80
C PRO A 79 16.62 -8.80 -11.07
N TRP A 80 15.78 -8.03 -11.77
CA TRP A 80 14.60 -7.40 -11.18
C TRP A 80 13.50 -8.41 -10.81
N ALA A 81 13.44 -9.56 -11.48
CA ALA A 81 12.40 -10.58 -11.30
C ALA A 81 12.69 -11.54 -10.14
N VAL A 82 13.92 -11.52 -9.59
CA VAL A 82 14.28 -12.32 -8.43
C VAL A 82 13.73 -11.66 -7.16
N PRO A 83 12.86 -12.34 -6.39
CA PRO A 83 12.31 -11.77 -5.16
C PRO A 83 13.41 -11.57 -4.13
N LEU A 84 13.32 -10.46 -3.40
CA LEU A 84 14.10 -10.25 -2.20
C LEU A 84 13.45 -11.04 -1.07
N GLU A 85 14.02 -12.21 -0.78
CA GLU A 85 13.67 -13.01 0.40
C GLU A 85 13.92 -12.23 1.69
N GLU A 86 13.23 -12.65 2.75
CA GLU A 86 13.30 -11.99 4.07
C GLU A 86 14.74 -11.94 4.59
N ALA A 87 15.33 -10.73 4.54
CA ALA A 87 16.69 -10.48 4.99
C ALA A 87 16.71 -9.49 6.15
N ARG A 88 17.61 -9.71 7.13
CA ARG A 88 17.87 -8.74 8.20
C ARG A 88 18.39 -7.45 7.59
N LEU A 89 17.80 -6.31 7.96
CA LEU A 89 18.19 -5.00 7.44
C LEU A 89 19.66 -4.68 7.73
N SER A 90 20.19 -5.13 8.87
CA SER A 90 21.60 -4.99 9.20
C SER A 90 22.53 -5.72 8.23
N THR A 91 22.13 -6.90 7.74
CA THR A 91 22.85 -7.63 6.70
C THR A 91 22.80 -6.91 5.36
N PHE A 92 21.66 -6.27 5.04
CA PHE A 92 21.51 -5.49 3.80
C PHE A 92 22.34 -4.20 3.81
N LEU A 93 22.34 -3.45 4.92
CA LEU A 93 23.12 -2.21 5.06
C LEU A 93 24.62 -2.47 5.22
N ALA A 94 24.99 -3.59 5.85
CA ALA A 94 26.38 -4.03 5.94
C ALA A 94 26.91 -4.61 4.62
N ALA A 95 26.03 -4.87 3.63
CA ALA A 95 26.43 -5.33 2.31
C ALA A 95 27.02 -4.18 1.48
N GLU A 96 28.26 -3.78 1.79
CA GLU A 96 29.02 -2.90 0.93
C GLU A 96 29.43 -3.67 -0.34
N LYS A 97 29.04 -3.17 -1.52
CA LYS A 97 29.34 -3.76 -2.84
C LYS A 97 28.78 -5.17 -3.09
N GLY A 98 27.56 -5.46 -2.63
CA GLY A 98 26.82 -6.66 -3.06
C GLY A 98 27.24 -7.98 -2.38
N VAL A 99 28.02 -7.92 -1.30
CA VAL A 99 28.34 -9.09 -0.47
C VAL A 99 27.86 -8.83 0.95
N ALA A 100 26.95 -9.67 1.44
CA ALA A 100 26.46 -9.60 2.82
C ALA A 100 27.63 -9.75 3.83
N ALA A 101 27.97 -8.67 4.52
CA ALA A 101 28.85 -8.74 5.69
C ALA A 101 28.02 -9.05 6.94
N ALA A 102 28.51 -9.96 7.78
CA ALA A 102 27.89 -10.24 9.07
C ALA A 102 28.00 -8.98 9.96
N ALA A 103 26.87 -8.37 10.31
CA ALA A 103 26.83 -7.25 11.23
C ALA A 103 27.24 -7.73 12.63
N THR A 104 28.46 -7.39 13.07
CA THR A 104 29.02 -7.75 14.39
C THR A 104 28.60 -6.80 15.51
N GLY A 105 27.35 -6.31 15.51
CA GLY A 105 26.86 -5.36 16.50
C GLY A 105 25.53 -5.80 17.13
N ASP A 106 25.54 -6.00 18.44
CA ASP A 106 24.42 -6.43 19.30
C ASP A 106 23.32 -5.35 19.47
N ASP A 107 23.42 -4.24 18.72
CA ASP A 107 22.57 -3.04 18.85
C ASP A 107 21.81 -2.74 17.54
N THR A 108 21.70 -3.74 16.65
CA THR A 108 20.99 -3.58 15.38
C THR A 108 19.54 -3.99 15.53
N MET A 109 18.63 -3.09 15.15
CA MET A 109 17.19 -3.31 15.13
C MET A 109 16.86 -4.63 14.41
N ASP A 110 16.05 -5.50 15.03
CA ASP A 110 15.46 -6.70 14.42
C ASP A 110 14.39 -6.28 13.39
N ALA A 111 14.82 -5.65 12.31
CA ALA A 111 14.00 -5.29 11.16
C ALA A 111 14.34 -6.23 10.00
N PHE A 112 13.29 -6.77 9.38
CA PHE A 112 13.37 -7.64 8.22
C PHE A 112 12.78 -6.93 7.01
N LEU A 113 13.40 -7.13 5.86
CA LEU A 113 12.96 -6.56 4.58
C LEU A 113 12.77 -7.70 3.58
N SER A 114 11.62 -7.70 2.91
CA SER A 114 11.31 -8.56 1.77
C SER A 114 10.56 -7.75 0.72
N GLY A 115 10.57 -8.22 -0.53
CA GLY A 115 9.89 -7.53 -1.61
C GLY A 115 10.04 -8.24 -2.95
N GLN A 116 9.25 -7.80 -3.93
CA GLN A 116 9.31 -8.30 -5.30
C GLN A 116 8.92 -7.17 -6.25
N ILE A 117 9.44 -7.24 -7.47
CA ILE A 117 9.05 -6.37 -8.58
C ILE A 117 8.25 -7.23 -9.56
N VAL A 118 7.11 -6.71 -10.02
CA VAL A 118 6.24 -7.40 -10.96
C VAL A 118 6.02 -6.51 -12.17
N ASP A 119 6.19 -7.09 -13.36
CA ASP A 119 5.82 -6.43 -14.60
C ASP A 119 4.30 -6.34 -14.72
N LEU A 120 3.75 -5.12 -14.66
CA LEU A 120 2.32 -4.89 -14.80
C LEU A 120 1.81 -5.12 -16.24
N GLN A 121 2.70 -5.19 -17.24
CA GLN A 121 2.35 -5.56 -18.60
C GLN A 121 2.15 -7.06 -18.79
N SER A 122 2.45 -7.91 -17.79
CA SER A 122 2.02 -9.32 -17.79
C SER A 122 0.49 -9.48 -17.64
N LEU A 123 -0.20 -8.42 -17.21
CA LEU A 123 -1.64 -8.42 -16.93
C LEU A 123 -2.45 -7.76 -18.06
N LEU A 124 -3.73 -8.13 -18.17
CA LEU A 124 -4.65 -7.51 -19.13
C LEU A 124 -4.99 -6.07 -18.70
N ASN A 125 -4.60 -5.09 -19.50
CA ASN A 125 -4.89 -3.69 -19.21
C ASN A 125 -6.35 -3.34 -19.56
N VAL A 126 -7.14 -2.99 -18.55
CA VAL A 126 -8.57 -2.63 -18.70
C VAL A 126 -8.76 -1.43 -19.63
N ASN A 127 -7.83 -0.48 -19.63
CA ASN A 127 -7.89 0.69 -20.50
C ASN A 127 -7.87 0.33 -21.99
N LYS A 128 -7.40 -0.88 -22.36
CA LYS A 128 -7.40 -1.38 -23.74
C LYS A 128 -8.78 -1.80 -24.25
N LEU A 129 -9.78 -1.93 -23.38
CA LEU A 129 -11.17 -2.16 -23.82
C LEU A 129 -11.69 -1.00 -24.70
N VAL A 130 -11.11 0.19 -24.61
CA VAL A 130 -11.52 1.37 -25.38
C VAL A 130 -10.31 1.94 -26.12
N GLU A 131 -10.42 2.05 -27.45
CA GLU A 131 -9.40 2.64 -28.32
C GLU A 131 -10.05 3.66 -29.24
N GLY A 132 -9.54 4.89 -29.26
CA GLY A 132 -10.08 5.97 -30.10
C GLY A 132 -11.57 6.30 -29.82
N GLY A 133 -12.00 6.17 -28.55
CA GLY A 133 -13.39 6.40 -28.14
C GLY A 133 -14.39 5.30 -28.53
N LYS A 134 -13.90 4.18 -29.09
CA LYS A 134 -14.71 3.01 -29.46
C LYS A 134 -14.28 1.79 -28.65
N ILE A 135 -15.22 0.88 -28.42
CA ILE A 135 -14.92 -0.40 -27.78
C ILE A 135 -14.09 -1.25 -28.75
N SER A 136 -12.95 -1.76 -28.29
CA SER A 136 -12.08 -2.61 -29.09
C SER A 136 -12.58 -4.06 -29.11
N GLU A 137 -12.91 -4.57 -30.29
CA GLU A 137 -13.45 -5.94 -30.47
C GLU A 137 -12.43 -7.03 -30.06
N THR A 138 -11.14 -6.78 -30.29
CA THR A 138 -10.06 -7.72 -29.95
C THR A 138 -9.91 -7.86 -28.43
N TRP A 139 -9.88 -6.73 -27.72
CA TRP A 139 -9.79 -6.74 -26.26
C TRP A 139 -11.09 -7.24 -25.63
N MET A 140 -12.25 -6.87 -26.18
CA MET A 140 -13.54 -7.39 -25.73
C MET A 140 -13.54 -8.93 -25.75
N ARG A 141 -13.11 -9.57 -26.85
CA ARG A 141 -13.01 -11.04 -26.92
C ARG A 141 -12.09 -11.64 -25.85
N SER A 142 -10.96 -10.99 -25.58
CA SER A 142 -9.98 -11.45 -24.58
C SER A 142 -10.54 -11.36 -23.16
N PHE A 143 -11.21 -10.26 -22.82
CA PHE A 143 -11.88 -10.09 -21.54
C PHE A 143 -13.11 -11.00 -21.39
N THR A 144 -13.86 -11.27 -22.47
CA THR A 144 -14.95 -12.26 -22.43
C THR A 144 -14.41 -13.62 -22.02
N ARG A 145 -13.31 -14.07 -22.62
CA ARG A 145 -12.66 -15.34 -22.24
C ARG A 145 -12.20 -15.34 -20.78
N LEU A 146 -11.65 -14.23 -20.28
CA LEU A 146 -11.29 -14.10 -18.87
C LEU A 146 -12.52 -14.24 -17.97
N PHE A 147 -13.62 -13.54 -18.28
CA PHE A 147 -14.86 -13.61 -17.50
C PHE A 147 -15.43 -15.03 -17.48
N GLU A 148 -15.41 -15.73 -18.62
CA GLU A 148 -15.83 -17.14 -18.72
C GLU A 148 -14.96 -18.05 -17.83
N LEU A 149 -13.63 -17.91 -17.89
CA LEU A 149 -12.70 -18.70 -17.08
C LEU A 149 -12.90 -18.48 -15.57
N LEU A 150 -13.28 -17.27 -15.17
CA LEU A 150 -13.53 -16.91 -13.77
C LEU A 150 -14.98 -17.14 -13.33
N GLY A 151 -15.86 -17.59 -14.23
CA GLY A 151 -17.29 -17.77 -13.93
C GLY A 151 -18.02 -16.45 -13.63
N LEU A 152 -17.56 -15.33 -14.18
CA LEU A 152 -18.11 -14.00 -13.93
C LEU A 152 -19.25 -13.67 -14.92
N PRO A 153 -20.26 -12.88 -14.52
CA PRO A 153 -21.38 -12.57 -15.41
C PRO A 153 -20.95 -11.72 -16.63
N PRO A 154 -21.23 -12.14 -17.87
CA PRO A 154 -20.79 -11.42 -19.08
C PRO A 154 -21.46 -10.05 -19.23
N ALA A 155 -22.66 -9.86 -18.66
CA ALA A 155 -23.34 -8.57 -18.64
C ALA A 155 -22.50 -7.48 -17.94
N GLN A 156 -21.73 -7.85 -16.91
CA GLN A 156 -20.87 -6.90 -16.18
C GLN A 156 -19.72 -6.39 -17.05
N LEU A 157 -19.19 -7.22 -17.96
CA LEU A 157 -18.15 -6.80 -18.90
C LEU A 157 -18.68 -5.75 -19.89
N ALA A 158 -19.89 -5.95 -20.40
CA ALA A 158 -20.52 -4.98 -21.31
C ALA A 158 -20.75 -3.63 -20.60
N THR A 159 -21.25 -3.65 -19.36
CA THR A 159 -21.40 -2.44 -18.53
C THR A 159 -20.06 -1.75 -18.27
N LEU A 160 -19.03 -2.52 -17.91
CA LEU A 160 -17.68 -2.00 -17.68
C LEU A 160 -17.14 -1.27 -18.93
N ALA A 161 -17.19 -1.93 -20.09
CA ALA A 161 -16.62 -1.38 -21.32
C ALA A 161 -17.34 -0.10 -21.76
N GLU A 162 -18.66 -0.05 -21.64
CA GLU A 162 -19.44 1.13 -22.02
C GLU A 162 -19.23 2.29 -21.03
N ASN A 163 -19.20 2.02 -19.73
CA ASN A 163 -18.90 3.04 -18.72
C ASN A 163 -17.47 3.55 -18.84
N LEU A 164 -16.51 2.69 -19.17
CA LEU A 164 -15.13 3.10 -19.46
C LEU A 164 -15.09 3.99 -20.71
N ARG A 165 -15.85 3.66 -21.77
CA ARG A 165 -15.94 4.46 -22.98
C ARG A 165 -16.48 5.86 -22.69
N PHE A 166 -17.50 5.96 -21.83
CA PHE A 166 -18.02 7.24 -21.36
C PHE A 166 -17.01 8.01 -20.51
N ALA A 167 -16.31 7.33 -19.60
CA ALA A 167 -15.28 7.96 -18.75
C ALA A 167 -14.09 8.49 -19.57
N ALA A 168 -13.76 7.84 -20.69
CA ALA A 168 -12.68 8.24 -21.59
C ALA A 168 -13.07 9.38 -22.56
N ASP A 169 -14.37 9.66 -22.75
CA ASP A 169 -14.84 10.71 -23.66
C ASP A 169 -14.79 12.10 -22.99
N THR A 170 -13.66 12.79 -23.18
CA THR A 170 -13.42 14.15 -22.70
C THR A 170 -13.79 15.24 -23.72
N SER A 171 -14.52 14.88 -24.79
CA SER A 171 -14.89 15.84 -25.84
C SER A 171 -15.80 16.95 -25.30
N PRO A 172 -15.60 18.23 -25.69
CA PRO A 172 -16.47 19.35 -25.30
C PRO A 172 -17.93 19.17 -25.76
N ALA A 173 -18.17 18.33 -26.77
CA ALA A 173 -19.50 18.00 -27.27
C ALA A 173 -20.22 16.92 -26.46
N ASN A 174 -19.54 16.29 -25.49
CA ASN A 174 -20.11 15.24 -24.65
C ASN A 174 -21.08 15.84 -23.62
N ARG A 175 -22.37 15.89 -23.99
CA ARG A 175 -23.46 16.36 -23.11
C ARG A 175 -23.69 15.46 -21.89
N SER A 176 -23.16 14.24 -21.91
CA SER A 176 -23.22 13.29 -20.80
C SER A 176 -22.02 13.40 -19.85
N SER A 177 -21.07 14.32 -20.11
CA SER A 177 -19.88 14.53 -19.28
C SER A 177 -20.19 14.69 -17.77
N PRO A 178 -21.25 15.40 -17.34
CA PRO A 178 -21.59 15.52 -15.91
C PRO A 178 -22.05 14.20 -15.25
N GLN A 179 -22.48 13.23 -16.06
CA GLN A 179 -22.99 11.92 -15.61
C GLN A 179 -21.98 10.79 -15.90
N ALA A 180 -20.87 11.10 -16.58
CA ALA A 180 -19.85 10.13 -16.89
C ALA A 180 -19.13 9.69 -15.60
N PRO A 181 -18.92 8.38 -15.40
CA PRO A 181 -18.08 7.89 -14.32
C PRO A 181 -16.65 8.47 -14.39
N LEU A 182 -16.00 8.56 -13.24
CA LEU A 182 -14.60 8.97 -13.18
C LEU A 182 -13.69 7.90 -13.80
N MET A 183 -12.67 8.33 -14.54
CA MET A 183 -11.67 7.43 -15.11
C MET A 183 -10.89 6.72 -13.99
N PRO A 184 -10.82 5.38 -13.99
CA PRO A 184 -10.08 4.64 -12.96
C PRO A 184 -8.56 4.83 -13.12
N GLN A 185 -7.89 4.92 -11.99
CA GLN A 185 -6.44 4.96 -11.79
C GLN A 185 -5.92 3.64 -11.20
N ARG A 186 -6.80 2.86 -10.56
CA ARG A 186 -6.50 1.60 -9.87
C ARG A 186 -7.61 0.58 -10.09
N VAL A 187 -7.29 -0.70 -9.93
CA VAL A 187 -8.24 -1.81 -10.15
C VAL A 187 -9.45 -1.72 -9.21
N GLU A 188 -9.28 -1.25 -7.98
CA GLU A 188 -10.38 -1.11 -7.00
C GLU A 188 -11.45 -0.12 -7.47
N GLN A 189 -11.07 0.83 -8.33
CA GLN A 189 -11.96 1.87 -8.86
C GLN A 189 -12.81 1.40 -10.04
N LEU A 190 -12.63 0.15 -10.51
CA LEU A 190 -13.54 -0.45 -11.49
C LEU A 190 -14.97 -0.59 -10.94
N THR A 191 -15.14 -0.49 -9.62
CA THR A 191 -16.45 -0.34 -8.98
C THR A 191 -17.23 0.89 -9.45
N TRP A 192 -16.54 1.99 -9.80
CA TRP A 192 -17.17 3.20 -10.35
C TRP A 192 -17.76 2.97 -11.74
N LEU A 193 -17.25 1.97 -12.46
CA LEU A 193 -17.70 1.58 -13.79
C LEU A 193 -18.80 0.50 -13.74
N GLY A 194 -19.38 0.24 -12.56
CA GLY A 194 -20.52 -0.66 -12.39
C GLY A 194 -20.16 -2.11 -12.07
N LEU A 195 -18.90 -2.42 -11.77
CA LEU A 195 -18.53 -3.75 -11.29
C LEU A 195 -18.83 -3.94 -9.78
N PRO A 196 -19.42 -5.08 -9.38
CA PRO A 196 -19.51 -5.43 -7.96
C PRO A 196 -18.12 -5.64 -7.33
N PRO A 197 -17.93 -5.34 -6.03
CA PRO A 197 -16.66 -5.55 -5.34
C PRO A 197 -16.13 -6.99 -5.43
N GLY A 198 -17.02 -7.99 -5.43
CA GLY A 198 -16.65 -9.40 -5.59
C GLY A 198 -16.03 -9.71 -6.95
N THR A 199 -16.57 -9.13 -8.03
CA THR A 199 -16.01 -9.25 -9.38
C THR A 199 -14.65 -8.57 -9.48
N VAL A 200 -14.50 -7.38 -8.89
CA VAL A 200 -13.22 -6.66 -8.86
C VAL A 200 -12.15 -7.46 -8.11
N ALA A 201 -12.51 -8.08 -6.98
CA ALA A 201 -11.60 -8.94 -6.24
C ALA A 201 -11.15 -10.16 -7.06
N ALA A 202 -12.07 -10.78 -7.81
CA ALA A 202 -11.76 -11.91 -8.68
C ALA A 202 -10.88 -11.54 -9.88
N LEU A 203 -11.04 -10.33 -10.42
CA LEU A 203 -10.25 -9.82 -11.55
C LEU A 203 -8.85 -9.35 -11.15
N ARG A 204 -8.66 -8.91 -9.89
CA ARG A 204 -7.45 -8.27 -9.39
C ARG A 204 -6.11 -8.94 -9.79
N PRO A 205 -5.95 -10.27 -9.74
CA PRO A 205 -4.67 -10.90 -10.10
C PRO A 205 -4.43 -11.01 -11.61
N TYR A 206 -5.41 -10.68 -12.47
CA TYR A 206 -5.32 -10.88 -13.93
C TYR A 206 -5.37 -9.57 -14.73
N VAL A 207 -5.73 -8.45 -14.10
CA VAL A 207 -5.97 -7.18 -14.79
C VAL A 207 -5.18 -6.04 -14.17
N THR A 208 -4.87 -5.04 -14.98
CA THR A 208 -4.23 -3.80 -14.55
C THR A 208 -4.94 -2.58 -15.11
N VAL A 209 -4.65 -1.40 -14.55
CA VAL A 209 -5.11 -0.11 -15.06
C VAL A 209 -3.87 0.75 -15.30
N LEU A 210 -3.25 0.60 -16.47
CA LEU A 210 -2.07 1.38 -16.85
C LEU A 210 -2.48 2.58 -17.68
N GLN A 211 -2.11 3.77 -17.21
CA GLN A 211 -2.29 5.03 -17.92
C GLN A 211 -1.02 5.34 -18.72
N SER A 212 -0.92 4.76 -19.91
CA SER A 212 0.19 5.06 -20.81
C SER A 212 -0.33 5.76 -22.06
N ALA A 213 0.37 6.82 -22.46
CA ALA A 213 0.18 7.47 -23.75
C ALA A 213 0.63 6.56 -24.92
N THR A 214 1.45 5.56 -24.63
CA THR A 214 2.02 4.62 -25.60
C THR A 214 1.22 3.31 -25.60
N ALA A 215 1.27 2.57 -26.71
CA ALA A 215 0.71 1.23 -26.75
C ALA A 215 1.38 0.35 -25.68
N THR A 216 0.60 -0.12 -24.71
CA THR A 216 1.02 -1.14 -23.74
C THR A 216 0.56 -2.52 -24.21
N PRO A 217 1.36 -3.24 -25.03
CA PRO A 217 1.09 -4.64 -25.31
C PRO A 217 1.23 -5.46 -24.02
N VAL A 218 0.55 -6.60 -23.98
CA VAL A 218 0.80 -7.59 -22.93
C VAL A 218 2.17 -8.20 -23.20
N ASN A 219 3.04 -8.14 -22.19
CA ASN A 219 4.33 -8.81 -22.25
C ASN A 219 4.11 -10.30 -22.01
N MET A 220 4.51 -11.15 -22.96
CA MET A 220 4.35 -12.61 -22.84
C MET A 220 5.57 -13.29 -22.20
N ASN A 221 6.65 -12.55 -21.97
CA ASN A 221 7.86 -13.07 -21.36
C ASN A 221 7.81 -13.06 -19.83
N THR A 222 6.75 -12.45 -19.25
CA THR A 222 6.56 -12.20 -17.82
C THR A 222 5.24 -12.77 -17.32
#